data_AF-A0A3L7X4Z1-F1
#
_entry.id   AF-A0A3L7X4Z1-F1
#
_cell.length_a   1.000
_cell.length_b   1.000
_cell.length_c   1.000
_cell.angle_alpha   90.00
_cell.angle_beta   90.00
_cell.angle_gamma   90.00
#
_symmetry.space_group_name_H-M   'P 1'
#
loop_
_entity.id
_entity.type
_entity.pdbx_description
1 polymer ?
#
loop_
_entity_poly.entity_id
_entity_poly.type
_entity_poly.pdbx_seq_one_letter_code
_entity_poly.pdbx_strand_id
1 'polypeptide(L)'
;IHRDLTPIASIMAKVVDQIDFLARNQDMLMGVPTGFVMLDKMLGGFQKSDLIIVAGRPGMGKTSLGLSIAQNAAKRYSARVAIFSLEMNNEQLVQRLLSVESAIDSHRLRLGQVYDEEWPILMEAANTLAATKIFIDDTPGATVMDIRTKARRLYAEHGIDLIVIDYMQLMSGSSAPGRGENRQQEISYISRSLKELAREPNVPVVALSQLSRAVESRSDKRPLLSDLRESGCLAGDTPIYLPDEGRYVPIRSLAGTSGFTVLSIDPTTWKLRQATVSNAFCTGIKPIFRLTTRLGKRIQATANHKFLTMQGWARLDELRVGGRIAVPLERTRITEFADRITTPDDLRLLMPALAGSATRQRWRTPIRLPDYGVIGAPSNRRCAGQAHRDIYWDQIASIEPDGDSDVYDLTVPVLRNFVAGNIVVHNSIEQDADVVLFVYREDYYVEDTDRQNIADLIIAKHRHGSTGTVSLFFRKELTQFRDLEIQRETLDY
;
A
#
# COMPACT_ATOMS: atom_id res chain seq x y z
N ILE A 1 22.79 -4.44 -0.89
CA ILE A 1 23.73 -4.69 0.22
C ILE A 1 23.11 -5.77 1.09
N HIS A 2 23.61 -7.01 1.04
CA HIS A 2 23.21 -8.03 2.01
C HIS A 2 23.78 -7.63 3.37
N ARG A 3 22.92 -7.48 4.37
CA ARG A 3 23.36 -7.30 5.77
C ARG A 3 23.55 -8.70 6.35
N ASP A 4 24.71 -8.95 6.93
CA ASP A 4 24.98 -10.20 7.65
C ASP A 4 24.15 -10.28 8.93
N LEU A 5 23.92 -11.50 9.42
CA LEU A 5 23.26 -11.73 10.70
C LEU A 5 24.06 -11.05 11.81
N THR A 6 23.41 -10.12 12.50
CA THR A 6 24.05 -9.28 13.53
C THR A 6 23.59 -9.75 14.92
N PRO A 7 24.51 -10.06 15.86
CA PRO A 7 24.13 -10.50 17.21
C PRO A 7 23.33 -9.43 17.95
N ILE A 8 22.25 -9.82 18.63
CA ILE A 8 21.36 -8.88 19.34
C ILE A 8 22.12 -8.01 20.35
N ALA A 9 23.13 -8.57 21.03
CA ALA A 9 23.95 -7.86 22.01
C ALA A 9 24.60 -6.59 21.44
N SER A 10 25.02 -6.63 20.17
CA SER A 10 25.66 -5.48 19.50
C SER A 10 24.67 -4.36 19.16
N ILE A 11 23.38 -4.69 19.00
CA ILE A 11 22.31 -3.73 18.74
C ILE A 11 21.75 -3.19 20.06
N MET A 12 21.69 -4.04 21.09
CA MET A 12 21.08 -3.73 22.38
C MET A 12 21.77 -2.56 23.08
N ALA A 13 23.11 -2.52 23.08
CA ALA A 13 23.85 -1.38 23.62
C ALA A 13 23.42 -0.05 22.97
N LYS A 14 23.36 -0.03 21.63
CA LYS A 14 22.94 1.15 20.88
C LYS A 14 21.50 1.58 21.19
N VAL A 15 20.58 0.63 21.36
CA VAL A 15 19.18 0.91 21.69
C VAL A 15 19.05 1.44 23.12
N VAL A 16 19.77 0.87 24.08
CA VAL A 16 19.75 1.33 25.48
C VAL A 16 20.31 2.74 25.60
N ASP A 17 21.45 3.03 24.95
CA ASP A 17 22.02 4.38 24.92
C ASP A 17 21.04 5.40 24.32
N GLN A 18 20.32 4.99 23.27
CA GLN A 18 19.30 5.82 22.63
C GLN A 18 18.10 6.07 23.55
N ILE A 19 17.67 5.08 24.33
CA ILE A 19 16.59 5.23 25.33
C ILE A 19 17.04 6.13 26.49
N ASP A 20 18.27 5.97 27.01
CA ASP A 20 18.81 6.83 28.08
C ASP A 20 18.92 8.28 27.61
N PHE A 21 19.38 8.50 26.38
CA PHE A 21 19.40 9.82 25.77
C PHE A 21 18.01 10.46 25.72
N LEU A 22 16.98 9.72 25.30
CA LEU A 22 15.60 10.20 25.28
C LEU A 22 15.02 10.47 26.65
N ALA A 23 15.29 9.58 27.62
CA ALA A 23 14.81 9.74 28.99
C ALA A 23 15.32 11.04 29.62
N ARG A 24 16.53 11.47 29.25
CA ARG A 24 17.15 12.72 29.69
C ARG A 24 16.74 13.95 28.88
N ASN A 25 16.25 13.76 27.65
CA ASN A 25 15.86 14.83 26.74
C ASN A 25 14.39 14.67 26.32
N GLN A 26 13.48 14.81 27.28
CA GLN A 26 12.04 14.53 27.09
C GLN A 26 11.38 15.34 25.97
N ASP A 27 11.96 16.49 25.61
CA ASP A 27 11.46 17.37 24.54
C ASP A 27 12.08 17.09 23.15
N MET A 28 13.08 16.20 23.04
CA MET A 28 13.67 15.84 21.74
C MET A 28 12.91 14.69 21.06
N LEU A 29 12.46 14.94 19.84
CA LEU A 29 11.92 13.91 18.94
C LEU A 29 13.07 13.13 18.29
N MET A 30 12.94 11.80 18.21
CA MET A 30 13.96 10.96 17.52
C MET A 30 13.92 11.08 16.00
N GLY A 31 12.74 11.34 15.45
CA GLY A 31 12.53 11.51 14.03
C GLY A 31 12.74 12.96 13.58
N VAL A 32 12.71 13.18 12.26
CA VAL A 32 12.63 14.54 11.71
C VAL A 32 11.27 15.13 12.08
N PRO A 33 11.20 16.22 12.85
CA PRO A 33 9.92 16.80 13.25
C PRO A 33 9.18 17.40 12.05
N THR A 34 7.87 17.24 12.02
CA THR A 34 7.00 17.84 10.99
C THR A 34 6.77 19.34 11.24
N GLY A 35 6.97 19.78 12.49
CA GLY A 35 6.70 21.14 12.93
C GLY A 35 5.24 21.40 13.30
N PHE A 36 4.40 20.36 13.29
CA PHE A 36 3.04 20.37 13.82
C PHE A 36 3.00 19.61 15.15
N VAL A 37 2.73 20.32 16.24
CA VAL A 37 2.91 19.78 17.61
C VAL A 37 2.13 18.49 17.83
N MET A 38 0.85 18.46 17.44
CA MET A 38 0.00 17.29 17.66
C MET A 38 0.36 16.12 16.74
N LEU A 39 0.79 16.38 15.51
CA LEU A 39 1.25 15.35 14.60
C LEU A 39 2.55 14.72 15.10
N ASP A 40 3.49 15.56 15.53
CA ASP A 40 4.77 15.12 16.08
C ASP A 40 4.59 14.33 17.38
N LYS A 41 3.61 14.70 18.22
CA LYS A 41 3.25 13.93 19.41
C LYS A 41 2.73 12.52 19.08
N MET A 42 1.96 12.38 18.00
CA MET A 42 1.41 11.09 17.57
C MET A 42 2.43 10.20 16.85
N LEU A 43 3.36 10.80 16.10
CA LEU A 43 4.33 10.08 15.27
C LEU A 43 5.71 9.93 15.92
N GLY A 44 6.05 10.76 16.91
CA GLY A 44 7.42 10.89 17.42
C GLY A 44 8.38 11.56 16.43
N GLY A 45 7.84 12.34 15.48
CA GLY A 45 8.52 12.78 14.27
C GLY A 45 8.65 11.67 13.22
N PHE A 46 9.16 12.00 12.02
CA PHE A 46 9.37 11.03 10.96
C PHE A 46 10.64 10.21 11.20
N GLN A 47 10.46 8.91 11.43
CA GLN A 47 11.56 8.01 11.77
C GLN A 47 12.45 7.68 10.56
N LYS A 48 13.71 7.39 10.83
CA LYS A 48 14.66 6.97 9.79
C LYS A 48 14.19 5.67 9.14
N SER A 49 14.46 5.54 7.85
CA SER A 49 14.03 4.40 7.03
C SER A 49 12.51 4.24 6.82
N ASP A 50 11.67 5.15 7.32
CA ASP A 50 10.22 5.08 7.11
C ASP A 50 9.81 5.66 5.75
N LEU A 51 8.81 5.04 5.15
CA LEU A 51 8.05 5.55 4.01
C LEU A 51 6.71 6.07 4.54
N ILE A 52 6.53 7.39 4.45
CA ILE A 52 5.34 8.11 4.84
C ILE A 52 4.56 8.46 3.57
N ILE A 53 3.36 7.92 3.41
CA ILE A 53 2.47 8.31 2.30
C ILE A 53 1.53 9.40 2.79
N VAL A 54 1.50 10.53 2.08
CA VAL A 54 0.54 11.62 2.31
C VAL A 54 -0.41 11.67 1.12
N ALA A 55 -1.67 11.37 1.35
CA ALA A 55 -2.64 11.22 0.28
C ALA A 55 -3.90 12.06 0.48
N GLY A 56 -4.56 12.38 -0.62
CA GLY A 56 -5.70 13.29 -0.64
C GLY A 56 -6.20 13.51 -2.06
N ARG A 57 -7.44 13.99 -2.18
CA ARG A 57 -8.00 14.40 -3.48
C ARG A 57 -7.28 15.64 -4.04
N PRO A 58 -7.35 15.89 -5.36
CA PRO A 58 -6.87 17.15 -5.94
C PRO A 58 -7.43 18.36 -5.17
N GLY A 59 -6.61 19.40 -4.94
CA GLY A 59 -7.03 20.60 -4.21
C GLY A 59 -7.06 20.49 -2.67
N MET A 60 -6.91 19.30 -2.09
CA MET A 60 -6.93 19.12 -0.61
C MET A 60 -5.71 19.70 0.12
N GLY A 61 -4.66 20.11 -0.60
CA GLY A 61 -3.46 20.71 0.00
C GLY A 61 -2.32 19.72 0.29
N LYS A 62 -2.24 18.57 -0.39
CA LYS A 62 -1.12 17.61 -0.21
C LYS A 62 0.26 18.24 -0.39
N THR A 63 0.47 18.92 -1.52
CA THR A 63 1.73 19.62 -1.83
C THR A 63 2.02 20.71 -0.82
N SER A 64 1.00 21.48 -0.43
CA SER A 64 1.09 22.49 0.62
C SER A 64 1.53 21.91 1.96
N LEU A 65 1.00 20.73 2.34
CA LEU A 65 1.41 20.02 3.55
C LEU A 65 2.86 19.53 3.44
N GLY A 66 3.23 18.90 2.32
CA GLY A 66 4.61 18.44 2.08
C GLY A 66 5.63 19.59 2.13
N LEU A 67 5.31 20.74 1.53
CA LEU A 67 6.14 21.95 1.59
C LEU A 67 6.20 22.56 2.99
N SER A 68 5.08 22.59 3.71
CA SER A 68 5.05 23.08 5.10
C SER A 68 5.95 22.23 5.99
N ILE A 69 5.90 20.90 5.85
CA ILE A 69 6.78 19.98 6.57
C ILE A 69 8.25 20.20 6.19
N ALA A 70 8.56 20.26 4.89
CA ALA A 70 9.91 20.48 4.40
C ALA A 70 10.52 21.80 4.93
N GLN A 71 9.75 22.89 4.86
CA GLN A 71 10.17 24.20 5.36
C GLN A 71 10.34 24.20 6.88
N ASN A 72 9.41 23.61 7.63
CA ASN A 72 9.52 23.50 9.09
C ASN A 72 10.76 22.70 9.50
N ALA A 73 10.99 21.54 8.86
CA ALA A 73 12.15 20.69 9.09
C ALA A 73 13.46 21.45 8.81
N ALA A 74 13.56 22.14 7.68
CA ALA A 74 14.75 22.87 7.28
C ALA A 74 15.00 24.12 8.14
N LYS A 75 13.95 24.92 8.41
CA LYS A 75 14.06 26.21 9.11
C LYS A 75 14.21 26.05 10.62
N ARG A 76 13.35 25.25 11.25
CA ARG A 76 13.31 25.13 12.72
C ARG A 76 14.31 24.11 13.25
N TYR A 77 14.60 23.08 12.47
CA TYR A 77 15.42 21.95 12.90
C TYR A 77 16.71 21.80 12.10
N SER A 78 17.02 22.75 11.20
CA SER A 78 18.23 22.75 10.36
C SER A 78 18.42 21.47 9.54
N ALA A 79 17.33 20.76 9.24
CA ALA A 79 17.34 19.52 8.49
C ALA A 79 17.70 19.77 7.02
N ARG A 80 18.45 18.84 6.43
CA ARG A 80 18.74 18.84 4.99
C ARG A 80 17.62 18.12 4.27
N VAL A 81 16.87 18.85 3.44
CA VAL A 81 15.66 18.35 2.80
C VAL A 81 15.85 18.28 1.29
N ALA A 82 15.58 17.14 0.70
CA ALA A 82 15.53 16.97 -0.74
C ALA A 82 14.06 16.91 -1.21
N ILE A 83 13.68 17.77 -2.13
CA ILE A 83 12.33 17.82 -2.72
C ILE A 83 12.42 17.42 -4.19
N PHE A 84 11.75 16.33 -4.54
CA PHE A 84 11.59 15.90 -5.93
C PHE A 84 10.16 16.20 -6.36
N SER A 85 10.01 17.10 -7.32
CA SER A 85 8.72 17.59 -7.79
C SER A 85 8.48 17.16 -9.22
N LEU A 86 7.53 16.26 -9.43
CA LEU A 86 7.22 15.75 -10.76
C LEU A 86 6.00 16.47 -11.37
N GLU A 87 5.21 17.19 -10.57
CA GLU A 87 4.06 17.96 -11.04
C GLU A 87 4.36 19.44 -11.26
N MET A 88 5.14 20.04 -10.36
CA MET A 88 5.38 21.49 -10.34
C MET A 88 6.84 21.80 -10.67
N ASN A 89 7.06 22.89 -11.41
CA ASN A 89 8.42 23.36 -11.67
C ASN A 89 9.04 24.04 -10.43
N ASN A 90 10.37 24.23 -10.43
CA ASN A 90 11.09 24.83 -9.31
C ASN A 90 10.58 26.23 -8.94
N GLU A 91 10.29 27.06 -9.95
CA GLU A 91 9.83 28.44 -9.75
C GLU A 91 8.51 28.48 -8.97
N GLN A 92 7.53 27.66 -9.34
CA GLN A 92 6.24 27.58 -8.67
C GLN A 92 6.38 27.07 -7.22
N LEU A 93 7.29 26.14 -6.95
CA LEU A 93 7.56 25.67 -5.59
C LEU A 93 8.20 26.74 -4.73
N VAL A 94 9.24 27.39 -5.24
CA VAL A 94 9.94 28.48 -4.52
C VAL A 94 8.97 29.64 -4.28
N GLN A 95 8.12 29.96 -5.24
CA GLN A 95 7.12 31.01 -5.06
C GLN A 95 6.11 30.67 -3.94
N ARG A 96 5.71 29.40 -3.80
CA ARG A 96 4.88 28.97 -2.66
C ARG A 96 5.64 29.07 -1.34
N LEU A 97 6.90 28.65 -1.29
CA LEU A 97 7.73 28.80 -0.10
C LEU A 97 7.89 30.28 0.31
N LEU A 98 8.10 31.17 -0.67
CA LEU A 98 8.16 32.61 -0.47
C LEU A 98 6.83 33.18 0.03
N SER A 99 5.70 32.75 -0.52
CA SER A 99 4.37 33.15 -0.03
C SER A 99 4.18 32.76 1.44
N VAL A 100 4.57 31.53 1.80
CA VAL A 100 4.49 31.05 3.17
C VAL A 100 5.40 31.83 4.12
N GLU A 101 6.62 32.15 3.67
CA GLU A 101 7.63 32.85 4.48
C GLU A 101 7.31 34.35 4.63
N SER A 102 6.94 35.03 3.55
CA SER A 102 6.63 36.47 3.52
C SER A 102 5.22 36.80 4.02
N ALA A 103 4.34 35.80 4.14
CA ALA A 103 2.90 35.96 4.37
C ALA A 103 2.18 36.81 3.30
N ILE A 104 2.76 36.96 2.11
CA ILE A 104 2.12 37.59 0.95
C ILE A 104 1.33 36.51 0.20
N ASP A 105 0.12 36.86 -0.24
CA ASP A 105 -0.77 35.97 -0.99
C ASP A 105 -0.06 35.32 -2.21
N SER A 106 -0.26 34.01 -2.37
CA SER A 106 0.43 33.22 -3.39
C SER A 106 0.01 33.60 -4.82
N HIS A 107 -1.26 33.99 -5.00
CA HIS A 107 -1.78 34.41 -6.30
C HIS A 107 -1.24 35.80 -6.67
N ARG A 108 -1.18 36.74 -5.71
CA ARG A 108 -0.58 38.07 -5.89
C ARG A 108 0.89 37.97 -6.30
N LEU A 109 1.68 37.15 -5.59
CA LEU A 109 3.08 36.90 -5.97
C LEU A 109 3.20 36.34 -7.39
N ARG A 110 2.22 35.52 -7.83
CA ARG A 110 2.24 34.91 -9.18
C ARG A 110 2.01 35.94 -10.27
N LEU A 111 1.16 36.92 -9.97
CA LEU A 111 0.85 38.02 -10.86
C LEU A 111 1.88 39.16 -10.78
N GLY A 112 2.91 39.04 -9.93
CA GLY A 112 3.88 40.12 -9.69
C GLY A 112 3.28 41.32 -8.95
N GLN A 113 2.15 41.14 -8.26
CA GLN A 113 1.43 42.20 -7.55
C GLN A 113 1.97 42.35 -6.12
N VAL A 114 3.13 42.97 -6.00
CA VAL A 114 3.80 43.26 -4.71
C VAL A 114 3.80 44.76 -4.48
N TYR A 115 3.30 45.20 -3.33
CA TYR A 115 3.31 46.61 -2.96
C TYR A 115 4.73 47.07 -2.59
N ASP A 116 5.04 48.36 -2.76
CA ASP A 116 6.36 48.93 -2.47
C ASP A 116 6.85 48.62 -1.04
N GLU A 117 5.93 48.59 -0.07
CA GLU A 117 6.17 48.26 1.33
C GLU A 117 6.38 46.75 1.61
N GLU A 118 5.93 45.86 0.72
CA GLU A 118 6.07 44.41 0.85
C GLU A 118 7.41 43.90 0.29
N TRP A 119 8.09 44.67 -0.57
CA TRP A 119 9.38 44.26 -1.13
C TRP A 119 10.47 43.98 -0.08
N PRO A 120 10.64 44.81 0.96
CA PRO A 120 11.58 44.49 2.04
C PRO A 120 11.26 43.16 2.73
N ILE A 121 9.98 42.87 2.98
CA ILE A 121 9.51 41.62 3.61
C ILE A 121 9.81 40.44 2.70
N LEU A 122 9.55 40.58 1.39
CA LEU A 122 9.84 39.54 0.41
C LEU A 122 11.34 39.25 0.30
N MET A 123 12.18 40.29 0.34
CA MET A 123 13.64 40.13 0.31
C MET A 123 14.17 39.47 1.58
N GLU A 124 13.64 39.82 2.75
CA GLU A 124 13.97 39.14 4.01
C GLU A 124 13.56 37.66 3.98
N ALA A 125 12.37 37.37 3.48
CA ALA A 125 11.88 36.00 3.29
C ALA A 125 12.77 35.21 2.32
N ALA A 126 13.19 35.83 1.21
CA ALA A 126 14.10 35.22 0.24
C ALA A 126 15.47 34.90 0.87
N ASN A 127 16.04 35.82 1.65
CA ASN A 127 17.30 35.59 2.37
C ASN A 127 17.18 34.46 3.39
N THR A 128 16.06 34.42 4.12
CA THR A 128 15.78 33.36 5.10
C THR A 128 15.68 32.00 4.41
N LEU A 129 14.97 31.90 3.29
CA LEU A 129 14.87 30.67 2.51
C LEU A 129 16.21 30.26 1.89
N ALA A 130 17.00 31.21 1.38
CA ALA A 130 18.32 30.95 0.81
C ALA A 130 19.32 30.40 1.83
N ALA A 131 19.15 30.72 3.11
CA ALA A 131 19.95 30.17 4.20
C ALA A 131 19.55 28.73 4.60
N THR A 132 18.40 28.22 4.13
CA THR A 132 17.96 26.86 4.43
C THR A 132 18.68 25.80 3.59
N LYS A 133 18.67 24.55 4.07
CA LYS A 133 19.30 23.41 3.38
C LYS A 133 18.26 22.61 2.57
N ILE A 134 17.46 23.32 1.76
CA ILE A 134 16.46 22.72 0.87
C ILE A 134 17.06 22.59 -0.53
N PHE A 135 17.04 21.37 -1.06
CA PHE A 135 17.47 21.04 -2.42
C PHE A 135 16.25 20.63 -3.23
N ILE A 136 16.03 21.21 -4.41
CA ILE A 136 14.85 20.95 -5.24
C ILE A 136 15.28 20.38 -6.59
N ASP A 137 14.53 19.39 -7.08
CA ASP A 137 14.66 18.83 -8.42
C ASP A 137 13.28 18.72 -9.07
N ASP A 138 13.09 19.39 -10.21
CA ASP A 138 11.86 19.39 -11.01
C ASP A 138 12.00 18.63 -12.32
N THR A 139 12.92 17.66 -12.40
CA THR A 139 13.15 16.91 -13.63
C THR A 139 11.85 16.18 -14.05
N PRO A 140 11.24 16.55 -15.20
CA PRO A 140 9.96 16.00 -15.59
C PRO A 140 10.12 14.52 -15.94
N GLY A 141 9.18 13.69 -15.49
CA GLY A 141 9.19 12.25 -15.78
C GLY A 141 10.35 11.47 -15.15
N ALA A 142 11.04 12.01 -14.14
CA ALA A 142 12.10 11.31 -13.43
C ALA A 142 11.61 9.97 -12.86
N THR A 143 12.36 8.89 -13.11
CA THR A 143 12.03 7.57 -12.57
C THR A 143 12.47 7.46 -11.10
N VAL A 144 11.97 6.46 -10.36
CA VAL A 144 12.44 6.23 -8.97
C VAL A 144 13.95 5.95 -8.92
N MET A 145 14.52 5.37 -9.99
CA MET A 145 15.96 5.12 -10.08
C MET A 145 16.77 6.40 -10.25
N ASP A 146 16.25 7.38 -11.01
CA ASP A 146 16.88 8.69 -11.16
C ASP A 146 16.86 9.45 -9.83
N ILE A 147 15.69 9.47 -9.16
CA ILE A 147 15.52 10.05 -7.82
C ILE A 147 16.50 9.41 -6.84
N ARG A 148 16.60 8.07 -6.84
CA ARG A 148 17.54 7.33 -5.99
C ARG A 148 18.98 7.71 -6.26
N THR A 149 19.37 7.85 -7.52
CA THR A 149 20.74 8.23 -7.91
C THR A 149 21.07 9.64 -7.43
N LYS A 150 20.17 10.60 -7.64
CA LYS A 150 20.34 11.98 -7.19
C LYS A 150 20.37 12.08 -5.67
N ALA A 151 19.46 11.39 -4.98
CA ALA A 151 19.42 11.35 -3.52
C ALA A 151 20.71 10.75 -2.94
N ARG A 152 21.24 9.67 -3.51
CA ARG A 152 22.53 9.09 -3.08
C ARG A 152 23.69 10.07 -3.26
N ARG A 153 23.75 10.76 -4.41
CA ARG A 153 24.79 11.76 -4.69
C ARG A 153 24.71 12.92 -3.69
N LEU A 154 23.53 13.49 -3.49
CA LEU A 154 23.31 14.57 -2.53
C LEU A 154 23.63 14.10 -1.09
N TYR A 155 23.28 12.87 -0.73
CA TYR A 155 23.63 12.29 0.57
C TYR A 155 25.15 12.16 0.77
N ALA A 156 25.91 11.81 -0.27
CA ALA A 156 27.36 11.72 -0.19
C ALA A 156 28.05 13.10 -0.10
N GLU A 157 27.53 14.11 -0.80
CA GLU A 157 28.12 15.45 -0.85
C GLU A 157 27.73 16.32 0.36
N HIS A 158 26.46 16.31 0.76
CA HIS A 158 25.90 17.20 1.78
C HIS A 158 25.19 16.46 2.92
N GLY A 159 24.86 15.17 2.70
CA GLY A 159 23.94 14.38 3.53
C GLY A 159 22.48 14.84 3.42
N ILE A 160 21.56 14.00 3.85
CA ILE A 160 20.11 14.23 3.76
C ILE A 160 19.46 13.75 5.05
N ASP A 161 18.49 14.50 5.55
CA ASP A 161 17.69 14.13 6.72
C ASP A 161 16.24 13.79 6.34
N LEU A 162 15.71 14.38 5.26
CA LEU A 162 14.34 14.16 4.80
C LEU A 162 14.28 14.20 3.26
N ILE A 163 13.52 13.28 2.67
CA ILE A 163 13.19 13.31 1.25
C ILE A 163 11.67 13.52 1.11
N VAL A 164 11.25 14.49 0.31
CA VAL A 164 9.86 14.72 -0.07
C VAL A 164 9.71 14.52 -1.57
N ILE A 165 8.72 13.75 -1.99
CA ILE A 165 8.48 13.41 -3.38
C ILE A 165 7.03 13.72 -3.72
N ASP A 166 6.80 14.67 -4.62
CA ASP A 166 5.48 14.93 -5.21
C ASP A 166 5.35 14.17 -6.53
N TYR A 167 5.04 12.87 -6.42
CA TYR A 167 4.93 11.94 -7.56
C TYR A 167 3.46 11.56 -7.76
N MET A 168 2.69 12.49 -8.29
CA MET A 168 1.31 12.19 -8.66
C MET A 168 1.29 11.30 -9.91
N GLN A 169 1.35 9.99 -9.70
CA GLN A 169 0.78 8.97 -10.60
C GLN A 169 1.22 9.05 -12.09
N LEU A 170 2.41 9.58 -12.38
CA LEU A 170 2.95 9.86 -13.73
C LEU A 170 4.26 9.12 -14.07
N MET A 171 4.51 7.93 -13.51
CA MET A 171 5.55 7.05 -14.07
C MET A 171 5.03 6.17 -15.23
N SER A 172 3.93 6.59 -15.87
CA SER A 172 3.45 6.00 -17.10
C SER A 172 4.37 6.38 -18.25
N GLY A 173 5.09 5.42 -18.86
CA GLY A 173 5.55 5.65 -20.23
C GLY A 173 6.72 4.87 -20.82
N SER A 174 7.12 3.71 -20.32
CA SER A 174 8.01 2.81 -21.08
C SER A 174 7.31 1.51 -21.47
N SER A 175 6.09 1.57 -22.04
CA SER A 175 5.44 0.42 -22.69
C SER A 175 4.30 0.84 -23.61
N ALA A 176 4.31 0.28 -24.83
CA ALA A 176 3.44 0.52 -25.98
C ALA A 176 1.91 0.56 -25.70
N PRO A 177 1.12 1.19 -26.59
CA PRO A 177 -0.33 1.30 -26.43
C PRO A 177 -0.98 -0.07 -26.60
N GLY A 178 -1.61 -0.60 -25.54
CA GLY A 178 -2.40 -1.85 -25.63
C GLY A 178 -2.57 -2.70 -24.36
N ARG A 179 -2.02 -2.34 -23.19
CA ARG A 179 -2.18 -3.13 -21.96
C ARG A 179 -2.45 -2.27 -20.72
N GLY A 180 -3.69 -2.30 -20.21
CA GLY A 180 -4.10 -1.68 -18.94
C GLY A 180 -3.55 -2.35 -17.68
N GLU A 181 -2.72 -3.39 -17.81
CA GLU A 181 -2.17 -4.21 -16.71
C GLU A 181 -1.05 -3.53 -15.91
N ASN A 182 -0.40 -2.50 -16.46
CA ASN A 182 0.89 -2.00 -15.97
C ASN A 182 0.78 -1.08 -14.74
N ARG A 183 -0.30 -0.27 -14.63
CA ARG A 183 -0.35 0.86 -13.67
C ARG A 183 -0.31 0.45 -12.19
N GLN A 184 -0.94 -0.65 -11.81
CA GLN A 184 -0.93 -1.09 -10.42
C GLN A 184 0.35 -1.83 -10.03
N GLN A 185 0.93 -2.58 -10.98
CA GLN A 185 2.26 -3.18 -10.81
C GLN A 185 3.31 -2.08 -10.67
N GLU A 186 3.16 -1.01 -11.45
CA GLU A 186 3.95 0.21 -11.38
C GLU A 186 3.81 0.90 -10.03
N ILE A 187 2.59 1.12 -9.51
CA ILE A 187 2.38 1.69 -8.16
C ILE A 187 3.01 0.82 -7.07
N SER A 188 2.86 -0.51 -7.15
CA SER A 188 3.45 -1.45 -6.20
C SER A 188 4.99 -1.46 -6.27
N TYR A 189 5.53 -1.37 -7.48
CA TYR A 189 6.96 -1.27 -7.75
C TYR A 189 7.52 0.07 -7.23
N ILE A 190 6.82 1.18 -7.46
CA ILE A 190 7.18 2.51 -6.97
C ILE A 190 7.20 2.50 -5.45
N SER A 191 6.13 2.03 -4.79
CA SER A 191 6.07 2.01 -3.32
C SER A 191 7.23 1.21 -2.71
N ARG A 192 7.57 0.06 -3.31
CA ARG A 192 8.73 -0.74 -2.87
C ARG A 192 10.03 0.01 -3.10
N SER A 193 10.19 0.60 -4.28
CA SER A 193 11.39 1.33 -4.67
C SER A 193 11.61 2.57 -3.79
N LEU A 194 10.54 3.21 -3.34
CA LEU A 194 10.55 4.31 -2.36
C LEU A 194 10.90 3.82 -0.96
N LYS A 195 10.38 2.66 -0.52
CA LYS A 195 10.76 2.07 0.76
C LYS A 195 12.23 1.65 0.80
N GLU A 196 12.76 1.14 -0.31
CA GLU A 196 14.19 0.90 -0.49
C GLU A 196 15.00 2.20 -0.44
N LEU A 197 14.50 3.28 -1.08
CA LEU A 197 15.10 4.61 -1.03
C LEU A 197 15.11 5.19 0.40
N ALA A 198 14.14 4.86 1.24
CA ALA A 198 14.15 5.27 2.64
C ALA A 198 15.23 4.50 3.44
N ARG A 199 15.31 3.18 3.21
CA ARG A 199 16.18 2.26 3.97
C ARG A 199 17.67 2.40 3.67
N GLU A 200 18.01 2.73 2.43
CA GLU A 200 19.40 2.74 1.98
C GLU A 200 20.23 3.89 2.59
N PRO A 201 19.87 5.18 2.39
CA PRO A 201 20.47 6.30 3.10
C PRO A 201 20.01 6.40 4.57
N ASN A 202 19.05 5.58 5.01
CA ASN A 202 18.48 5.58 6.36
C ASN A 202 17.83 6.94 6.71
N VAL A 203 16.95 7.43 5.82
CA VAL A 203 16.23 8.71 5.96
C VAL A 203 14.72 8.49 5.77
N PRO A 204 13.84 9.27 6.43
CA PRO A 204 12.43 9.29 6.10
C PRO A 204 12.16 9.77 4.67
N VAL A 205 11.24 9.10 3.99
CA VAL A 205 10.74 9.48 2.66
C VAL A 205 9.25 9.80 2.77
N VAL A 206 8.88 11.06 2.47
CA VAL A 206 7.50 11.53 2.37
C VAL A 206 7.08 11.50 0.91
N ALA A 207 6.05 10.73 0.65
CA ALA A 207 5.57 10.37 -0.67
C ALA A 207 4.15 10.93 -0.85
N LEU A 208 4.00 12.00 -1.63
CA LEU A 208 2.68 12.59 -1.90
C LEU A 208 1.94 11.78 -2.96
N SER A 209 0.68 11.45 -2.69
CA SER A 209 -0.12 10.56 -3.55
C SER A 209 -1.54 11.08 -3.77
N GLN A 210 -2.05 10.95 -4.99
CA GLN A 210 -3.47 11.24 -5.27
C GLN A 210 -4.37 10.08 -4.87
N LEU A 211 -5.53 10.39 -4.30
CA LEU A 211 -6.60 9.41 -4.12
C LEU A 211 -7.46 9.23 -5.37
N SER A 212 -8.04 8.03 -5.50
CA SER A 212 -9.06 7.70 -6.50
C SER A 212 -10.25 8.66 -6.44
N ARG A 213 -10.94 8.85 -7.58
CA ARG A 213 -12.20 9.61 -7.65
C ARG A 213 -13.35 8.90 -6.94
N ALA A 214 -13.23 7.59 -6.67
CA ALA A 214 -14.24 6.78 -5.98
C ALA A 214 -14.60 7.28 -4.57
N VAL A 215 -13.74 8.08 -3.93
CA VAL A 215 -14.05 8.74 -2.65
C VAL A 215 -15.25 9.67 -2.78
N GLU A 216 -15.40 10.33 -3.93
CA GLU A 216 -16.42 11.37 -4.14
C GLU A 216 -17.83 10.80 -4.35
N SER A 217 -17.95 9.52 -4.71
CA SER A 217 -19.23 8.83 -4.87
C SER A 217 -19.81 8.28 -3.55
N ARG A 218 -19.04 8.31 -2.45
CA ARG A 218 -19.52 7.87 -1.14
C ARG A 218 -20.30 9.00 -0.45
N SER A 219 -21.26 8.61 0.40
CA SER A 219 -21.96 9.56 1.28
C SER A 219 -20.97 10.24 2.24
N ASP A 220 -20.14 9.43 2.90
CA ASP A 220 -18.96 9.90 3.63
C ASP A 220 -17.74 9.97 2.71
N LYS A 221 -17.28 11.21 2.46
CA LYS A 221 -16.14 11.53 1.61
C LYS A 221 -14.80 11.47 2.34
N ARG A 222 -14.78 11.05 3.62
CA ARG A 222 -13.53 10.82 4.37
C ARG A 222 -12.72 9.69 3.74
N PRO A 223 -11.44 9.92 3.41
CA PRO A 223 -10.57 8.90 2.85
C PRO A 223 -10.37 7.70 3.78
N LEU A 224 -10.31 6.52 3.17
CA LEU A 224 -10.02 5.25 3.80
C LEU A 224 -8.75 4.67 3.17
N LEU A 225 -8.13 3.71 3.86
CA LEU A 225 -6.98 2.96 3.32
C LEU A 225 -7.29 2.29 1.97
N SER A 226 -8.56 1.89 1.77
CA SER A 226 -9.02 1.35 0.49
C SER A 226 -9.01 2.37 -0.67
N ASP A 227 -8.82 3.67 -0.43
CA ASP A 227 -8.84 4.70 -1.47
C ASP A 227 -7.46 5.03 -2.03
N LEU A 228 -6.40 4.72 -1.27
CA LEU A 228 -5.04 4.53 -1.80
C LEU A 228 -4.96 3.26 -2.65
N ARG A 229 -5.90 2.37 -2.40
CA ARG A 229 -5.95 1.04 -2.96
C ARG A 229 -6.71 1.08 -4.28
N GLU A 230 -6.13 0.51 -5.32
CA GLU A 230 -6.92 -0.01 -6.43
C GLU A 230 -7.11 -1.54 -6.35
N SER A 231 -6.89 -2.15 -5.19
CA SER A 231 -7.02 -3.59 -4.99
C SER A 231 -8.31 -3.96 -4.27
N GLY A 232 -8.94 -5.05 -4.73
CA GLY A 232 -10.22 -5.49 -4.20
C GLY A 232 -10.15 -6.30 -2.93
N CYS A 233 -11.33 -6.58 -2.40
CA CYS A 233 -11.56 -7.25 -1.12
C CYS A 233 -12.50 -8.45 -1.32
N LEU A 234 -12.47 -9.40 -0.38
CA LEU A 234 -13.23 -10.65 -0.44
C LEU A 234 -14.40 -10.60 0.55
N ALA A 235 -15.52 -11.26 0.24
CA ALA A 235 -16.64 -11.32 1.18
C ALA A 235 -16.27 -12.13 2.44
N GLY A 236 -16.89 -11.81 3.57
CA GLY A 236 -16.57 -12.41 4.88
C GLY A 236 -16.66 -13.94 4.96
N ASP A 237 -17.55 -14.55 4.17
CA ASP A 237 -17.71 -16.01 4.09
C ASP A 237 -16.65 -16.72 3.25
N THR A 238 -15.75 -15.97 2.61
CA THR A 238 -14.71 -16.55 1.75
C THR A 238 -13.80 -17.48 2.55
N PRO A 239 -13.67 -18.77 2.20
CA PRO A 239 -12.92 -19.72 2.99
C PRO A 239 -11.42 -19.61 2.70
N ILE A 240 -10.63 -19.50 3.77
CA ILE A 240 -9.17 -19.46 3.79
C ILE A 240 -8.66 -20.75 4.40
N TYR A 241 -7.76 -21.45 3.70
CA TYR A 241 -7.10 -22.63 4.23
C TYR A 241 -5.93 -22.23 5.14
N LEU A 242 -5.91 -22.73 6.36
CA LEU A 242 -4.81 -22.58 7.31
C LEU A 242 -3.99 -23.89 7.30
N PRO A 243 -2.80 -23.91 6.68
CA PRO A 243 -1.99 -25.12 6.56
C PRO A 243 -1.59 -25.71 7.91
N ASP A 244 -1.27 -24.87 8.89
CA ASP A 244 -0.83 -25.30 10.22
C ASP A 244 -1.94 -26.03 11.01
N GLU A 245 -3.21 -25.71 10.72
CA GLU A 245 -4.38 -26.29 11.39
C GLU A 245 -5.10 -27.34 10.53
N GLY A 246 -4.74 -27.47 9.25
CA GLY A 246 -5.35 -28.41 8.32
C GLY A 246 -6.82 -28.15 7.99
N ARG A 247 -7.35 -26.95 8.26
CA ARG A 247 -8.78 -26.61 8.11
C ARG A 247 -9.02 -25.31 7.33
N TYR A 248 -10.25 -25.15 6.85
CA TYR A 248 -10.72 -23.90 6.26
C TYR A 248 -11.48 -23.07 7.30
N VAL A 249 -11.26 -21.77 7.31
CA VAL A 249 -12.00 -20.81 8.12
C VAL A 249 -12.51 -19.65 7.25
N PRO A 250 -13.67 -19.06 7.54
CA PRO A 250 -14.11 -17.84 6.87
C PRO A 250 -13.13 -16.69 7.11
N ILE A 251 -12.85 -15.86 6.10
CA ILE A 251 -11.92 -14.72 6.24
C ILE A 251 -12.35 -13.76 7.35
N ARG A 252 -13.65 -13.61 7.62
CA ARG A 252 -14.15 -12.74 8.70
C ARG A 252 -13.66 -13.14 10.10
N SER A 253 -13.47 -14.43 10.36
CA SER A 253 -13.01 -14.90 11.68
C SER A 253 -11.52 -14.64 11.90
N LEU A 254 -10.79 -14.28 10.84
CA LEU A 254 -9.37 -13.93 10.91
C LEU A 254 -9.19 -12.42 11.15
N ALA A 255 -10.24 -11.60 11.02
CA ALA A 255 -10.12 -10.15 11.18
C ALA A 255 -9.54 -9.77 12.57
N GLY A 256 -8.50 -8.93 12.58
CA GLY A 256 -7.77 -8.52 13.77
C GLY A 256 -6.67 -9.49 14.22
N THR A 257 -6.46 -10.61 13.53
CA THR A 257 -5.40 -11.58 13.82
C THR A 257 -4.20 -11.43 12.87
N SER A 258 -3.04 -11.93 13.30
CA SER A 258 -1.77 -11.88 12.54
C SER A 258 -0.90 -13.08 12.88
N GLY A 259 0.14 -13.32 12.07
CA GLY A 259 1.16 -14.34 12.33
C GLY A 259 0.80 -15.77 11.92
N PHE A 260 -0.39 -16.01 11.38
CA PHE A 260 -0.81 -17.32 10.86
C PHE A 260 -0.34 -17.53 9.42
N THR A 261 -0.35 -18.78 8.93
CA THR A 261 0.05 -19.09 7.56
C THR A 261 -1.14 -19.37 6.64
N VAL A 262 -0.96 -19.07 5.35
CA VAL A 262 -1.89 -19.41 4.26
C VAL A 262 -1.12 -19.99 3.08
N LEU A 263 -1.83 -20.62 2.14
CA LEU A 263 -1.22 -21.03 0.87
C LEU A 263 -1.10 -19.83 -0.07
N SER A 264 0.05 -19.72 -0.72
CA SER A 264 0.36 -18.71 -1.74
C SER A 264 1.15 -19.34 -2.88
N ILE A 265 1.03 -18.80 -4.09
CA ILE A 265 1.85 -19.20 -5.22
C ILE A 265 3.16 -18.42 -5.25
N ASP A 266 4.27 -19.10 -5.49
CA ASP A 266 5.52 -18.47 -5.85
C ASP A 266 5.51 -18.16 -7.36
N PRO A 267 5.54 -16.89 -7.79
CA PRO A 267 5.43 -16.51 -9.21
C PRO A 267 6.65 -16.93 -10.04
N THR A 268 7.79 -17.25 -9.40
CA THR A 268 8.99 -17.72 -10.09
C THR A 268 8.95 -19.22 -10.35
N THR A 269 8.53 -19.99 -9.34
CA THR A 269 8.53 -21.46 -9.40
C THR A 269 7.18 -22.06 -9.78
N TRP A 270 6.10 -21.27 -9.71
CA TRP A 270 4.70 -21.70 -9.91
C TRP A 270 4.27 -22.85 -8.97
N LYS A 271 4.94 -22.94 -7.82
CA LYS A 271 4.64 -23.89 -6.74
C LYS A 271 3.85 -23.22 -5.63
N LEU A 272 3.00 -24.00 -4.97
CA LEU A 272 2.32 -23.54 -3.76
C LEU A 272 3.29 -23.62 -2.58
N ARG A 273 3.31 -22.57 -1.78
CA ARG A 273 4.10 -22.48 -0.54
C ARG A 273 3.24 -21.90 0.55
N GLN A 274 3.60 -22.23 1.79
CA GLN A 274 3.05 -21.53 2.94
C GLN A 274 3.66 -20.12 2.99
N ALA A 275 2.82 -19.14 3.30
CA ALA A 275 3.24 -17.76 3.49
C ALA A 275 2.57 -17.20 4.74
N THR A 276 3.35 -16.47 5.54
CA THR A 276 2.85 -15.82 6.75
C THR A 276 1.98 -14.61 6.41
N VAL A 277 0.81 -14.54 7.02
CA VAL A 277 -0.08 -13.40 7.00
C VAL A 277 0.32 -12.44 8.11
N SER A 278 0.63 -11.19 7.77
CA SER A 278 0.99 -10.19 8.77
C SER A 278 -0.21 -9.43 9.34
N ASN A 279 -1.32 -9.39 8.60
CA ASN A 279 -2.54 -8.71 9.04
C ASN A 279 -3.77 -9.21 8.27
N ALA A 280 -4.89 -9.36 8.96
CA ALA A 280 -6.20 -9.64 8.41
C ALA A 280 -7.19 -8.59 8.91
N PHE A 281 -7.94 -7.95 8.03
CA PHE A 281 -8.74 -6.77 8.41
C PHE A 281 -10.05 -6.65 7.62
N CYS A 282 -11.03 -6.02 8.25
CA CYS A 282 -12.28 -5.61 7.60
C CYS A 282 -12.09 -4.25 6.92
N THR A 283 -12.64 -4.08 5.72
CA THR A 283 -12.59 -2.83 4.95
C THR A 283 -13.96 -2.16 4.78
N GLY A 284 -14.96 -2.63 5.53
CA GLY A 284 -16.33 -2.13 5.51
C GLY A 284 -17.23 -2.87 4.53
N ILE A 285 -18.40 -2.29 4.28
CA ILE A 285 -19.43 -2.84 3.39
C ILE A 285 -19.21 -2.33 1.97
N LYS A 286 -19.15 -3.24 0.99
CA LYS A 286 -18.96 -2.90 -0.43
C LYS A 286 -19.80 -3.79 -1.35
N PRO A 287 -20.13 -3.32 -2.56
CA PRO A 287 -20.74 -4.16 -3.58
C PRO A 287 -19.78 -5.27 -4.02
N ILE A 288 -20.31 -6.50 -4.03
CA ILE A 288 -19.59 -7.71 -4.38
C ILE A 288 -20.21 -8.39 -5.60
N PHE A 289 -19.39 -9.21 -6.24
CA PHE A 289 -19.76 -10.06 -7.36
C PHE A 289 -19.36 -11.49 -7.02
N ARG A 290 -20.20 -12.44 -7.42
CA ARG A 290 -19.95 -13.86 -7.32
C ARG A 290 -19.32 -14.36 -8.61
N LEU A 291 -18.11 -14.88 -8.51
CA LEU A 291 -17.43 -15.59 -9.59
C LEU A 291 -17.56 -17.10 -9.35
N THR A 292 -18.05 -17.82 -10.36
CA THR A 292 -18.14 -19.28 -10.35
C THR A 292 -17.30 -19.86 -11.49
N THR A 293 -16.47 -20.86 -11.20
CA THR A 293 -15.65 -21.57 -12.20
C THR A 293 -16.33 -22.86 -12.68
N ARG A 294 -15.83 -23.44 -13.77
CA ARG A 294 -16.36 -24.68 -14.35
C ARG A 294 -16.14 -25.90 -13.46
N LEU A 295 -15.06 -25.94 -12.67
CA LEU A 295 -14.87 -26.96 -11.63
C LEU A 295 -15.72 -26.70 -10.37
N GLY A 296 -16.63 -25.72 -10.40
CA GLY A 296 -17.56 -25.42 -9.32
C GLY A 296 -16.95 -24.64 -8.15
N LYS A 297 -15.75 -24.07 -8.31
CA LYS A 297 -15.17 -23.17 -7.30
C LYS A 297 -15.92 -21.84 -7.33
N ARG A 298 -16.16 -21.26 -6.16
CA ARG A 298 -16.93 -20.03 -6.00
C ARG A 298 -16.21 -19.07 -5.08
N ILE A 299 -16.23 -17.79 -5.42
CA ILE A 299 -15.69 -16.72 -4.60
C ILE A 299 -16.50 -15.45 -4.80
N GLN A 300 -16.71 -14.73 -3.71
CA GLN A 300 -17.38 -13.43 -3.72
C GLN A 300 -16.33 -12.36 -3.44
N ALA A 301 -16.25 -11.37 -4.33
CA ALA A 301 -15.24 -10.34 -4.23
C ALA A 301 -15.73 -9.02 -4.83
N THR A 302 -15.11 -7.90 -4.45
CA THR A 302 -15.39 -6.60 -5.07
C THR A 302 -14.96 -6.58 -6.54
N ALA A 303 -15.57 -5.72 -7.36
CA ALA A 303 -15.27 -5.58 -8.79
C ALA A 303 -13.76 -5.42 -9.10
N ASN A 304 -13.04 -4.71 -8.24
CA ASN A 304 -11.60 -4.48 -8.37
C ASN A 304 -10.70 -5.62 -7.83
N HIS A 305 -11.26 -6.72 -7.32
CA HIS A 305 -10.45 -7.83 -6.82
C HIS A 305 -9.78 -8.54 -7.98
N LYS A 306 -8.48 -8.79 -7.84
CA LYS A 306 -7.69 -9.41 -8.89
C LYS A 306 -7.56 -10.92 -8.73
N PHE A 307 -7.63 -11.58 -9.87
CA PHE A 307 -7.47 -13.02 -10.05
C PHE A 307 -6.31 -13.28 -10.99
N LEU A 308 -5.54 -14.33 -10.71
CA LEU A 308 -4.42 -14.70 -11.58
C LEU A 308 -4.97 -15.37 -12.83
N THR A 309 -4.71 -14.81 -14.01
CA THR A 309 -5.05 -15.35 -15.34
C THR A 309 -3.78 -15.77 -16.09
N MET A 310 -3.92 -16.42 -17.25
CA MET A 310 -2.78 -16.81 -18.08
C MET A 310 -1.96 -15.61 -18.58
N GLN A 311 -2.58 -14.44 -18.68
CA GLN A 311 -1.96 -13.20 -19.13
C GLN A 311 -1.39 -12.37 -17.98
N GLY A 312 -1.72 -12.71 -16.73
CA GLY A 312 -1.37 -11.94 -15.54
C GLY A 312 -2.57 -11.70 -14.63
N TRP A 313 -2.46 -10.74 -13.73
CA TRP A 313 -3.53 -10.42 -12.78
C TRP A 313 -4.60 -9.53 -13.43
N ALA A 314 -5.85 -9.99 -13.49
CA ALA A 314 -6.98 -9.24 -14.03
C ALA A 314 -8.04 -8.98 -12.95
N ARG A 315 -8.70 -7.82 -13.01
CA ARG A 315 -9.78 -7.46 -12.08
C ARG A 315 -11.05 -8.24 -12.40
N LEU A 316 -11.88 -8.49 -11.39
CA LEU A 316 -13.14 -9.21 -11.56
C LEU A 316 -14.02 -8.57 -12.63
N ASP A 317 -14.12 -7.24 -12.66
CA ASP A 317 -14.93 -6.49 -13.64
C ASP A 317 -14.36 -6.50 -15.07
N GLU A 318 -13.09 -6.86 -15.25
CA GLU A 318 -12.44 -7.03 -16.55
C GLU A 318 -12.51 -8.48 -17.05
N LEU A 319 -12.78 -9.44 -16.16
CA LEU A 319 -12.90 -10.84 -16.50
C LEU A 319 -14.16 -11.09 -17.33
N ARG A 320 -14.05 -12.04 -18.27
CA ARG A 320 -15.18 -12.48 -19.10
C ARG A 320 -15.46 -13.95 -18.85
N VAL A 321 -16.72 -14.33 -18.94
CA VAL A 321 -17.14 -15.73 -19.00
C VAL A 321 -16.37 -16.43 -20.11
N GLY A 322 -15.83 -17.60 -19.81
CA GLY A 322 -14.95 -18.35 -20.70
C GLY A 322 -13.46 -18.03 -20.56
N GLY A 323 -13.08 -16.95 -19.87
CA GLY A 323 -11.71 -16.66 -19.45
C GLY A 323 -11.18 -17.71 -18.45
N ARG A 324 -9.87 -17.75 -18.21
CA ARG A 324 -9.26 -18.74 -17.32
C ARG A 324 -8.52 -18.10 -16.15
N ILE A 325 -8.73 -18.64 -14.94
CA ILE A 325 -8.09 -18.20 -13.71
C ILE A 325 -7.37 -19.36 -13.01
N ALA A 326 -6.33 -19.04 -12.24
CA ALA A 326 -5.53 -20.03 -11.55
C ALA A 326 -6.26 -20.54 -10.29
N VAL A 327 -6.35 -21.87 -10.21
CA VAL A 327 -6.82 -22.61 -9.05
C VAL A 327 -5.73 -23.62 -8.63
N PRO A 328 -5.54 -23.90 -7.33
CA PRO A 328 -4.67 -24.98 -6.88
C PRO A 328 -5.07 -26.33 -7.50
N LEU A 329 -4.09 -27.13 -7.91
CA LEU A 329 -4.32 -28.53 -8.29
C LEU A 329 -4.61 -29.36 -7.03
N GLU A 330 -5.75 -30.06 -7.01
CA GLU A 330 -6.19 -30.92 -5.89
C GLU A 330 -5.27 -32.13 -5.58
N ARG A 331 -4.10 -32.24 -6.21
CA ARG A 331 -3.13 -33.32 -5.95
C ARG A 331 -2.54 -33.28 -4.53
N THR A 332 -2.79 -32.25 -3.74
CA THR A 332 -2.25 -32.08 -2.39
C THR A 332 -2.89 -32.96 -1.30
N ARG A 333 -3.63 -34.04 -1.65
CA ARG A 333 -4.22 -34.96 -0.65
C ARG A 333 -4.07 -36.48 -0.88
N ILE A 334 -3.20 -36.95 -1.78
CA ILE A 334 -2.97 -38.42 -1.91
C ILE A 334 -1.51 -38.86 -1.70
N THR A 335 -0.53 -37.96 -1.75
CA THR A 335 0.90 -38.36 -1.69
C THR A 335 1.59 -38.25 -0.33
N GLU A 336 0.97 -37.69 0.72
CA GLU A 336 1.61 -37.65 2.06
C GLU A 336 1.18 -38.78 3.02
N PHE A 337 0.25 -39.65 2.60
CA PHE A 337 -0.09 -40.88 3.34
C PHE A 337 0.53 -42.15 2.74
N ALA A 338 1.10 -42.08 1.54
CA ALA A 338 1.70 -43.24 0.87
C ALA A 338 3.10 -43.59 1.40
N ASP A 339 3.81 -42.63 2.01
CA ASP A 339 5.18 -42.84 2.52
C ASP A 339 5.24 -43.33 3.97
N ARG A 340 4.11 -43.68 4.60
CA ARG A 340 4.04 -44.22 5.97
C ARG A 340 3.53 -45.65 6.10
N ILE A 341 3.49 -46.43 5.02
CA ILE A 341 3.26 -47.89 5.10
C ILE A 341 4.55 -48.61 4.72
N THR A 342 5.35 -48.99 5.71
CA THR A 342 6.61 -49.72 5.50
C THR A 342 6.59 -51.16 6.02
N THR A 343 5.43 -51.74 6.34
CA THR A 343 5.36 -53.18 6.62
C THR A 343 4.10 -53.86 6.02
N PRO A 344 4.20 -55.12 5.55
CA PRO A 344 3.06 -55.88 5.00
C PRO A 344 1.94 -56.25 5.99
N ASP A 345 2.05 -55.94 7.29
CA ASP A 345 1.15 -56.48 8.31
C ASP A 345 -0.07 -55.60 8.66
N ASP A 346 -0.11 -54.33 8.22
CA ASP A 346 -1.25 -53.43 8.51
C ASP A 346 -2.42 -53.54 7.52
N LEU A 347 -2.32 -54.36 6.48
CA LEU A 347 -3.38 -54.55 5.47
C LEU A 347 -4.55 -55.44 5.94
N ARG A 348 -4.49 -56.02 7.15
CA ARG A 348 -5.54 -56.91 7.69
C ARG A 348 -6.66 -56.19 8.45
N LEU A 349 -6.51 -54.91 8.80
CA LEU A 349 -7.48 -54.18 9.63
C LEU A 349 -8.54 -53.38 8.85
N LEU A 350 -8.51 -53.38 7.51
CA LEU A 350 -9.46 -52.62 6.67
C LEU A 350 -10.45 -53.47 5.84
N MET A 351 -10.53 -54.78 6.07
CA MET A 351 -11.49 -55.67 5.38
C MET A 351 -12.66 -56.14 6.27
N PRO A 352 -13.49 -55.21 6.80
CA PRO A 352 -14.93 -55.52 6.84
C PRO A 352 -15.89 -54.34 6.53
N ALA A 353 -15.47 -53.30 5.80
CA ALA A 353 -16.38 -52.22 5.39
C ALA A 353 -16.92 -52.33 3.94
N LEU A 354 -16.59 -53.41 3.21
CA LEU A 354 -16.96 -53.61 1.80
C LEU A 354 -17.82 -54.85 1.53
N ALA A 355 -18.47 -55.42 2.55
CA ALA A 355 -19.41 -56.54 2.39
C ALA A 355 -20.80 -56.18 2.92
N GLY A 356 -21.65 -55.66 2.04
CA GLY A 356 -23.05 -55.35 2.35
C GLY A 356 -23.87 -55.01 1.11
N SER A 357 -24.36 -56.06 0.42
CA SER A 357 -25.49 -56.09 -0.51
C SER A 357 -25.60 -55.03 -1.63
N ALA A 358 -25.09 -55.43 -2.80
CA ALA A 358 -25.72 -55.38 -4.13
C ALA A 358 -26.91 -54.43 -4.41
N THR A 359 -26.68 -53.45 -5.30
CA THR A 359 -27.33 -53.41 -6.63
C THR A 359 -26.32 -52.93 -7.66
N ARG A 360 -25.91 -53.85 -8.55
CA ARG A 360 -25.00 -53.60 -9.67
C ARG A 360 -25.74 -52.86 -10.78
N GLN A 361 -25.40 -51.61 -11.03
CA GLN A 361 -25.46 -51.04 -12.39
C GLN A 361 -24.07 -50.53 -12.76
N ARG A 362 -23.53 -51.16 -13.81
CA ARG A 362 -22.20 -50.93 -14.37
C ARG A 362 -22.07 -49.48 -14.88
N TRP A 363 -21.06 -48.77 -14.40
CA TRP A 363 -20.37 -47.73 -15.17
C TRP A 363 -18.93 -48.18 -15.39
N ARG A 364 -18.74 -49.08 -16.37
CA ARG A 364 -17.45 -49.26 -17.04
C ARG A 364 -17.42 -48.29 -18.21
N THR A 365 -16.97 -47.07 -17.93
CA THR A 365 -16.43 -46.18 -18.95
C THR A 365 -15.35 -45.34 -18.27
N PRO A 366 -14.08 -45.44 -18.67
CA PRO A 366 -13.09 -44.47 -18.21
C PRO A 366 -13.56 -43.11 -18.70
N ILE A 367 -13.67 -42.13 -17.80
CA ILE A 367 -13.85 -40.74 -18.18
C ILE A 367 -12.61 -40.37 -19.01
N ARG A 368 -12.75 -40.39 -20.34
CA ARG A 368 -11.79 -39.77 -21.25
C ARG A 368 -11.85 -38.28 -20.96
N LEU A 369 -10.82 -37.76 -20.30
CA LEU A 369 -10.48 -36.35 -20.41
C LEU A 369 -10.28 -36.07 -21.91
N PRO A 370 -11.00 -35.11 -22.51
CA PRO A 370 -10.76 -34.79 -23.90
C PRO A 370 -9.38 -34.13 -24.04
N ASP A 371 -8.58 -34.64 -24.98
CA ASP A 371 -7.30 -34.08 -25.37
C ASP A 371 -7.50 -32.66 -25.91
N TYR A 372 -7.25 -31.67 -25.05
CA TYR A 372 -7.17 -30.27 -25.46
C TYR A 372 -5.82 -29.68 -25.04
N GLY A 373 -4.99 -29.50 -26.07
CA GLY A 373 -3.74 -28.73 -26.18
C GLY A 373 -3.18 -28.05 -24.94
N VAL A 374 -2.02 -28.54 -24.51
CA VAL A 374 -0.97 -27.72 -23.90
C VAL A 374 -0.49 -26.73 -24.96
N ILE A 375 -0.96 -25.48 -24.92
CA ILE A 375 -0.45 -24.39 -25.77
C ILE A 375 0.33 -23.44 -24.86
N GLY A 376 1.63 -23.34 -25.14
CA GLY A 376 2.59 -22.52 -24.40
C GLY A 376 2.57 -21.04 -24.80
N ALA A 377 3.33 -20.24 -24.04
CA ALA A 377 3.79 -18.92 -24.43
C ALA A 377 5.15 -18.64 -23.76
N PRO A 378 6.03 -17.80 -24.33
CA PRO A 378 6.49 -17.74 -25.71
C PRO A 378 7.88 -18.39 -25.88
N SER A 379 8.33 -18.44 -27.13
CA SER A 379 9.58 -18.97 -27.68
C SER A 379 10.84 -18.90 -26.78
N ASN A 380 11.24 -20.06 -26.24
CA ASN A 380 12.62 -20.53 -26.40
C ASN A 380 12.66 -22.06 -26.25
N ARG A 381 12.90 -22.75 -27.37
CA ARG A 381 13.16 -24.20 -27.38
C ARG A 381 14.52 -24.44 -26.75
N ARG A 382 14.53 -24.99 -25.53
CA ARG A 382 15.48 -25.99 -24.99
C ARG A 382 15.47 -25.88 -23.46
N CYS A 383 14.58 -26.64 -22.82
CA CYS A 383 14.75 -27.17 -21.47
C CYS A 383 13.68 -28.26 -21.29
N ALA A 384 13.98 -29.47 -21.75
CA ALA A 384 13.25 -30.66 -21.35
C ALA A 384 13.76 -31.07 -19.96
N GLY A 385 12.94 -30.86 -18.93
CA GLY A 385 13.22 -31.22 -17.55
C GLY A 385 12.05 -30.84 -16.64
N GLN A 386 11.12 -31.77 -16.46
CA GLN A 386 10.12 -31.88 -15.36
C GLN A 386 9.73 -30.58 -14.61
N ALA A 387 8.63 -29.94 -15.04
CA ALA A 387 7.96 -28.90 -14.25
C ALA A 387 6.64 -29.43 -13.68
N HIS A 388 6.67 -29.95 -12.46
CA HIS A 388 5.47 -30.14 -11.62
C HIS A 388 4.88 -28.76 -11.29
N ARG A 389 3.79 -28.37 -11.96
CA ARG A 389 3.03 -27.15 -11.66
C ARG A 389 1.95 -27.49 -10.66
N ASP A 390 1.78 -26.66 -9.63
CA ASP A 390 0.77 -26.87 -8.57
C ASP A 390 -0.55 -26.12 -8.82
N ILE A 391 -0.68 -25.49 -9.99
CA ILE A 391 -1.89 -24.77 -10.40
C ILE A 391 -2.50 -25.31 -11.70
N TYR A 392 -3.82 -25.16 -11.78
CA TYR A 392 -4.64 -25.43 -12.94
C TYR A 392 -5.35 -24.15 -13.39
N TRP A 393 -5.56 -23.99 -14.70
CA TRP A 393 -6.24 -22.84 -15.27
C TRP A 393 -7.70 -23.18 -15.56
N ASP A 394 -8.56 -22.94 -14.58
CA ASP A 394 -9.99 -23.23 -14.67
C ASP A 394 -10.75 -22.12 -15.38
N GLN A 395 -11.80 -22.51 -16.12
CA GLN A 395 -12.62 -21.60 -16.90
C GLN A 395 -13.69 -20.94 -16.04
N ILE A 396 -13.88 -19.64 -16.21
CA ILE A 396 -14.95 -18.88 -15.57
C ILE A 396 -16.29 -19.28 -16.21
N ALA A 397 -17.22 -19.76 -15.40
CA ALA A 397 -18.55 -20.18 -15.81
C ALA A 397 -19.57 -19.03 -15.70
N SER A 398 -19.53 -18.25 -14.62
CA SER A 398 -20.36 -17.05 -14.47
C SER A 398 -19.72 -15.99 -13.58
N ILE A 399 -20.12 -14.73 -13.79
CA ILE A 399 -19.80 -13.58 -12.95
C ILE A 399 -21.10 -12.79 -12.80
N GLU A 400 -21.61 -12.68 -11.58
CA GLU A 400 -22.93 -12.10 -11.29
C GLU A 400 -22.82 -11.10 -10.13
N PRO A 401 -23.50 -9.94 -10.16
CA PRO A 401 -23.64 -9.07 -8.99
C PRO A 401 -24.27 -9.83 -7.82
N ASP A 402 -23.78 -9.61 -6.60
CA ASP A 402 -24.19 -10.37 -5.41
C ASP A 402 -24.44 -9.47 -4.19
N GLY A 403 -24.95 -8.27 -4.45
CA GLY A 403 -25.33 -7.28 -3.42
C GLY A 403 -24.14 -6.65 -2.70
N ASP A 404 -24.41 -6.10 -1.51
CA ASP A 404 -23.42 -5.49 -0.64
C ASP A 404 -23.10 -6.42 0.55
N SER A 405 -21.83 -6.53 0.91
CA SER A 405 -21.38 -7.36 2.04
C SER A 405 -20.22 -6.70 2.76
N ASP A 406 -20.03 -7.05 4.04
CA ASP A 406 -18.76 -6.84 4.72
C ASP A 406 -17.65 -7.54 3.95
N VAL A 407 -16.59 -6.79 3.63
CA VAL A 407 -15.46 -7.27 2.86
C VAL A 407 -14.15 -7.15 3.62
N TYR A 408 -13.32 -8.15 3.45
CA TYR A 408 -12.10 -8.40 4.20
C TYR A 408 -10.93 -8.58 3.26
N ASP A 409 -9.73 -8.46 3.80
CA ASP A 409 -8.53 -8.77 3.07
C ASP A 409 -7.41 -9.29 3.97
N LEU A 410 -6.48 -10.02 3.36
CA LEU A 410 -5.30 -10.57 4.01
C LEU A 410 -4.04 -9.92 3.46
N THR A 411 -3.08 -9.73 4.36
CA THR A 411 -1.76 -9.25 4.03
C THR A 411 -0.74 -10.38 4.03
N VAL A 412 -0.21 -10.73 2.85
CA VAL A 412 0.93 -11.66 2.69
C VAL A 412 2.17 -10.92 2.15
N PRO A 413 3.13 -10.51 3.01
CA PRO A 413 4.22 -9.60 2.62
C PRO A 413 5.17 -10.13 1.53
N VAL A 414 5.48 -11.43 1.56
CA VAL A 414 6.54 -12.03 0.73
C VAL A 414 6.02 -12.35 -0.67
N LEU A 415 5.04 -13.25 -0.77
CA LEU A 415 4.53 -13.75 -2.06
C LEU A 415 3.45 -12.86 -2.67
N ARG A 416 2.84 -11.95 -1.87
CA ARG A 416 1.88 -10.93 -2.32
C ARG A 416 0.67 -11.47 -3.07
N ASN A 417 0.30 -12.70 -2.76
CA ASN A 417 -0.93 -13.37 -3.17
C ASN A 417 -1.28 -14.41 -2.11
N PHE A 418 -2.49 -14.97 -2.16
CA PHE A 418 -2.88 -16.10 -1.35
C PHE A 418 -4.00 -16.89 -2.05
N VAL A 419 -4.32 -18.06 -1.52
CA VAL A 419 -5.43 -18.89 -1.98
C VAL A 419 -6.64 -18.60 -1.11
N ALA A 420 -7.75 -18.22 -1.74
CA ALA A 420 -9.04 -17.98 -1.10
C ALA A 420 -10.14 -18.63 -1.93
N GLY A 421 -11.08 -19.36 -1.31
CA GLY A 421 -12.11 -20.07 -2.08
C GLY A 421 -11.54 -21.13 -3.05
N ASN A 422 -10.33 -21.64 -2.78
CA ASN A 422 -9.54 -22.45 -3.72
C ASN A 422 -9.26 -21.76 -5.07
N ILE A 423 -9.11 -20.45 -5.05
CA ILE A 423 -8.74 -19.62 -6.19
C ILE A 423 -7.55 -18.75 -5.77
N VAL A 424 -6.59 -18.54 -6.68
CA VAL A 424 -5.42 -17.69 -6.42
C VAL A 424 -5.79 -16.22 -6.60
N VAL A 425 -5.62 -15.45 -5.54
CA VAL A 425 -6.06 -14.06 -5.43
C VAL A 425 -4.92 -13.12 -5.00
N HIS A 426 -4.97 -11.86 -5.43
CA HIS A 426 -3.90 -10.89 -5.19
C HIS A 426 -3.99 -10.23 -3.81
N ASN A 427 -2.85 -9.84 -3.22
CA ASN A 427 -2.76 -9.11 -1.95
C ASN A 427 -3.00 -7.57 -2.09
N SER A 428 -3.33 -6.88 -1.01
CA SER A 428 -3.22 -5.42 -0.86
C SER A 428 -1.84 -4.84 -1.19
N ILE A 429 -1.83 -3.68 -1.88
CA ILE A 429 -0.63 -2.90 -2.25
C ILE A 429 -0.08 -2.04 -1.08
N GLU A 430 -0.90 -1.74 -0.08
CA GLU A 430 -0.67 -0.76 0.99
C GLU A 430 0.50 -1.07 1.95
N GLN A 431 1.26 -2.13 1.70
CA GLN A 431 2.12 -2.70 2.71
C GLN A 431 3.44 -1.97 2.88
N ASP A 432 4.03 -1.42 1.83
CA ASP A 432 5.40 -0.93 1.91
C ASP A 432 5.53 0.40 2.68
N ALA A 433 4.42 1.11 2.93
CA ALA A 433 4.37 2.30 3.79
C ALA A 433 4.37 1.94 5.28
N ASP A 434 5.07 2.74 6.09
CA ASP A 434 5.08 2.63 7.55
C ASP A 434 4.03 3.54 8.18
N VAL A 435 3.81 4.71 7.58
CA VAL A 435 2.78 5.67 7.96
C VAL A 435 1.97 6.07 6.73
N VAL A 436 0.65 6.14 6.90
CA VAL A 436 -0.28 6.66 5.89
C VAL A 436 -1.09 7.79 6.50
N LEU A 437 -0.97 8.98 5.90
CA LEU A 437 -1.68 10.20 6.28
C LEU A 437 -2.66 10.56 5.16
N PHE A 438 -3.91 10.81 5.50
CA PHE A 438 -4.88 11.43 4.59
C PHE A 438 -5.10 12.89 4.93
N VAL A 439 -5.11 13.74 3.92
CA VAL A 439 -5.53 15.13 4.02
C VAL A 439 -6.98 15.21 3.58
N TYR A 440 -7.86 15.58 4.51
CA TYR A 440 -9.28 15.79 4.28
C TYR A 440 -9.69 17.19 4.72
N ARG A 441 -10.43 17.89 3.86
CA ARG A 441 -10.98 19.20 4.14
C ARG A 441 -12.47 19.17 3.88
N GLU A 442 -13.27 19.45 4.91
CA GLU A 442 -14.72 19.44 4.80
C GLU A 442 -15.22 20.64 3.98
N ASP A 443 -14.60 21.81 4.18
CA ASP A 443 -14.91 23.06 3.49
C ASP A 443 -14.67 23.01 1.96
N TYR A 444 -14.02 21.96 1.47
CA TYR A 444 -13.91 21.67 0.04
C TYR A 444 -15.19 21.04 -0.54
N TYR A 445 -15.95 20.32 0.29
CA TYR A 445 -17.15 19.59 -0.13
C TYR A 445 -18.45 20.24 0.32
N VAL A 446 -18.39 21.04 1.38
CA VAL A 446 -19.54 21.70 2.01
C VAL A 446 -19.14 23.16 2.23
N GLU A 447 -19.74 24.08 1.47
CA GLU A 447 -19.37 25.50 1.54
C GLU A 447 -19.75 26.13 2.88
N ASP A 448 -20.90 25.77 3.47
CA ASP A 448 -21.39 26.36 4.74
C ASP A 448 -21.11 25.45 5.95
N THR A 449 -19.93 24.82 6.03
CA THR A 449 -19.53 24.03 7.21
C THR A 449 -19.08 24.92 8.38
N ASP A 450 -19.38 24.51 9.61
CA ASP A 450 -18.81 25.10 10.83
C ASP A 450 -17.28 24.90 10.94
N ARG A 451 -16.70 24.03 10.10
CA ARG A 451 -15.27 23.68 10.09
C ARG A 451 -14.50 24.40 8.98
N GLN A 452 -14.81 25.67 8.74
CA GLN A 452 -14.12 26.48 7.73
C GLN A 452 -12.61 26.51 7.92
N ASN A 453 -11.87 26.30 6.83
CA ASN A 453 -10.40 26.29 6.82
C ASN A 453 -9.77 25.24 7.76
N ILE A 454 -10.52 24.26 8.26
CA ILE A 454 -9.98 23.16 9.07
C ILE A 454 -9.70 21.97 8.16
N ALA A 455 -8.49 21.44 8.27
CA ALA A 455 -8.07 20.23 7.59
C ALA A 455 -7.79 19.12 8.60
N ASP A 456 -8.43 17.97 8.40
CA ASP A 456 -8.16 16.75 9.15
C ASP A 456 -7.01 15.98 8.48
N LEU A 457 -5.93 15.78 9.22
CA LEU A 457 -4.89 14.80 8.93
C LEU A 457 -5.25 13.48 9.61
N ILE A 458 -5.72 12.52 8.82
CA ILE A 458 -6.12 11.20 9.30
C ILE A 458 -4.93 10.25 9.19
N ILE A 459 -4.36 9.86 10.32
CA ILE A 459 -3.33 8.84 10.42
C ILE A 459 -4.02 7.48 10.31
N ALA A 460 -4.15 7.00 9.07
CA ALA A 460 -4.89 5.79 8.76
C ALA A 460 -4.06 4.51 8.98
N LYS A 461 -2.72 4.62 8.90
CA LYS A 461 -1.78 3.54 9.22
C LYS A 461 -0.58 4.11 9.97
N HIS A 462 -0.15 3.40 10.99
CA HIS A 462 1.10 3.65 11.70
C HIS A 462 1.65 2.31 12.21
N ARG A 463 2.81 1.86 11.70
CA ARG A 463 3.39 0.56 12.08
C ARG A 463 3.92 0.49 13.52
N HIS A 464 4.23 1.63 14.11
CA HIS A 464 4.95 1.73 15.37
C HIS A 464 4.17 2.51 16.45
N GLY A 465 2.91 2.85 16.19
CA GLY A 465 2.09 3.63 17.12
C GLY A 465 0.61 3.63 16.76
N SER A 466 -0.16 4.49 17.43
CA SER A 466 -1.61 4.59 17.23
C SER A 466 -1.99 5.32 15.95
N THR A 467 -3.13 4.95 15.39
CA THR A 467 -3.87 5.72 14.40
C THR A 467 -4.74 6.79 15.07
N GLY A 468 -5.24 7.75 14.29
CA GLY A 468 -6.14 8.79 14.78
C GLY A 468 -6.18 9.98 13.83
N THR A 469 -6.73 11.10 14.31
CA THR A 469 -6.91 12.31 13.48
C THR A 469 -6.34 13.52 14.19
N VAL A 470 -5.58 14.32 13.46
CA VAL A 470 -5.07 15.63 13.90
C VAL A 470 -5.70 16.71 13.05
N SER A 471 -6.31 17.72 13.65
CA SER A 471 -6.86 18.85 12.92
C SER A 471 -5.84 19.98 12.85
N LEU A 472 -5.66 20.55 11.65
CA LEU A 472 -4.80 21.69 11.35
C LEU A 472 -5.62 22.83 10.74
N PHE A 473 -5.11 24.05 10.85
CA PHE A 473 -5.67 25.20 10.15
C PHE A 473 -5.02 25.35 8.77
N PHE A 474 -5.83 25.51 7.72
CA PHE A 474 -5.38 25.69 6.35
C PHE A 474 -5.65 27.13 5.88
N ARG A 475 -4.58 27.92 5.72
CA ARG A 475 -4.64 29.28 5.17
C ARG A 475 -4.69 29.22 3.65
N LYS A 476 -5.85 29.49 3.05
CA LYS A 476 -6.09 29.37 1.60
C LYS A 476 -5.21 30.33 0.79
N GLU A 477 -5.04 31.56 1.26
CA GLU A 477 -4.31 32.66 0.60
C GLU A 477 -2.82 32.35 0.46
N LEU A 478 -2.26 31.70 1.48
CA LEU A 478 -0.84 31.31 1.54
C LEU A 478 -0.62 29.86 1.10
N THR A 479 -1.69 29.10 0.91
CA THR A 479 -1.65 27.65 0.72
C THR A 479 -0.82 26.93 1.80
N GLN A 480 -1.00 27.34 3.06
CA GLN A 480 -0.18 26.93 4.22
C GLN A 480 -0.98 26.16 5.27
N PHE A 481 -0.39 25.15 5.90
CA PHE A 481 -0.92 24.51 7.11
C PHE A 481 -0.29 25.10 8.38
N ARG A 482 -1.08 25.25 9.45
CA ARG A 482 -0.63 25.65 10.80
C ARG A 482 -1.29 24.80 11.87
N ASP A 483 -0.66 24.73 13.04
CA ASP A 483 -1.29 24.13 14.22
C ASP A 483 -2.60 24.85 14.55
N LEU A 484 -3.62 24.07 14.91
CA LEU A 484 -4.91 24.57 15.35
C LEU A 484 -4.89 24.73 16.87
N GLU A 485 -5.01 25.95 17.36
CA GLU A 485 -5.24 26.20 18.79
C GLU A 485 -6.74 26.12 19.09
N ILE A 486 -7.12 25.26 20.02
CA ILE A 486 -8.50 25.14 20.48
C ILE A 486 -8.61 25.85 21.83
N GLN A 487 -9.18 27.06 21.82
CA GLN A 487 -9.64 27.69 23.06
C GLN A 487 -10.99 27.10 23.44
N ARG A 488 -11.06 26.47 24.62
CA ARG A 488 -12.33 26.04 25.22
C ARG A 488 -12.77 27.11 26.19
N GLU A 489 -13.82 27.84 25.85
CA GLU A 489 -14.54 28.67 26.81
C GLU A 489 -15.59 27.81 27.51
N THR A 490 -15.55 27.79 28.85
CA THR A 490 -16.64 27.27 29.65
C THR A 490 -17.76 28.30 29.62
N LEU A 491 -18.85 27.98 28.93
CA LEU A 491 -20.07 28.78 28.98
C LEU A 491 -20.79 28.46 30.29
N ASP A 492 -20.89 29.46 31.18
CA ASP A 492 -21.75 29.39 32.35
C ASP A 492 -23.20 29.46 31.86
N TYR A 493 -23.91 28.32 31.90
CA TYR A 493 -25.35 28.24 31.67
C TYR A 493 -26.12 28.28 32.99
#